data_AF-A5AXG3-F1
#
_entry.id   AF-A5AXG3-F1
#
_cell.length_a   1.000
_cell.length_b   1.000
_cell.length_c   1.000
_cell.angle_alpha   90.00
_cell.angle_beta   90.00
_cell.angle_gamma   90.00
#
_symmetry.space_group_name_H-M   'P 1'
#
loop_
_entity.id
_entity.type
_entity.pdbx_description
1 polymer ?
#
loop_
_entity_poly.entity_id
_entity_poly.type
_entity_poly.pdbx_seq_one_letter_code
_entity_poly.pdbx_strand_id
1 'polypeptide(L)'
;MAKSWLDIQVDLELARLRPGGTDQFKNYGDIVDGSPGEGDSESQSSVGPENWPFQVLNQQPRQLSALLQKLHSGYTYDTGFVDMNLMVGDIPHLVDLLWSWISPSEDDQNVFRPHGDPQMIRFGAHLVLVLRYLLADQMKDSFKEKIMAIGDLIVHMYAMFLFSKQHEELVGIYASQLARHRCIDLFVHMMELRLNASLHVKHKIFLSAIEYLPFSPGDDSKGTFEEIMDSVLSRSREIKLGKYDKSSDVAEQHRLQSLQKAMAIQWLCFTPPSTITDAKAVSVKLLLRALIHR
;
A
#
# COMPACT_ATOMS: atom_id res chain seq x y z
N MET A 1 -8.44 -32.04 24.78
CA MET A 1 -7.70 -30.84 24.34
C MET A 1 -6.86 -31.23 23.13
N ALA A 2 -6.99 -30.52 22.01
CA ALA A 2 -6.16 -30.77 20.84
C ALA A 2 -4.74 -30.21 21.09
N LYS A 3 -3.70 -31.04 20.94
CA LYS A 3 -2.30 -30.60 21.05
C LYS A 3 -1.98 -29.61 19.92
N SER A 4 -1.30 -28.52 20.24
CA SER A 4 -0.84 -27.50 19.29
C SER A 4 0.33 -28.04 18.44
N TRP A 5 0.52 -27.49 17.24
CA TRP A 5 1.68 -27.80 16.40
C TRP A 5 3.01 -27.51 17.12
N LEU A 6 3.03 -26.46 17.95
CA LEU A 6 4.17 -26.13 18.82
C LEU A 6 4.45 -27.22 19.85
N ASP A 7 3.40 -27.80 20.46
CA ASP A 7 3.56 -28.89 21.42
C ASP A 7 4.20 -30.11 20.73
N ILE A 8 3.80 -30.37 19.48
CA ILE A 8 4.33 -31.49 18.68
C ILE A 8 5.79 -31.23 18.29
N GLN A 9 6.15 -30.01 17.88
CA GLN A 9 7.51 -29.68 17.49
C GLN A 9 8.48 -29.70 18.69
N VAL A 10 8.01 -29.23 19.86
CA VAL A 10 8.75 -29.32 21.11
C VAL A 10 8.94 -30.79 21.52
N ASP A 11 7.88 -31.61 21.46
CA ASP A 11 7.97 -33.05 21.74
C ASP A 11 8.99 -33.75 20.81
N LEU A 12 9.04 -33.38 19.52
CA LEU A 12 9.96 -33.92 18.52
C LEU A 12 11.43 -33.53 18.76
N GLU A 13 11.70 -32.27 19.09
CA GLU A 13 13.06 -31.82 19.39
C GLU A 13 13.54 -32.35 20.76
N LEU A 14 12.66 -32.48 21.75
CA LEU A 14 12.98 -33.13 23.02
C LEU A 14 13.29 -34.62 22.85
N ALA A 15 12.59 -35.32 21.95
CA ALA A 15 12.87 -36.71 21.60
C ALA A 15 14.23 -36.86 20.88
N ARG A 16 14.59 -35.91 20.01
CA ARG A 16 15.86 -35.89 19.29
C ARG A 16 17.07 -35.62 20.20
N LEU A 17 16.87 -34.87 21.28
CA LEU A 17 17.89 -34.53 22.28
C LEU A 17 18.07 -35.61 23.37
N ARG A 18 17.25 -36.67 23.37
CA ARG A 18 17.39 -37.79 24.31
C ARG A 18 18.64 -38.61 23.98
N PRO A 19 19.64 -38.72 24.87
CA PRO A 19 20.82 -39.54 24.62
C PRO A 19 20.40 -41.02 24.57
N GLY A 20 20.48 -41.64 23.39
CA GLY A 20 20.26 -43.09 23.21
C GLY A 20 19.31 -43.51 22.07
N GLY A 21 18.70 -42.59 21.32
CA GLY A 21 17.71 -42.92 20.28
C GLY A 21 18.23 -43.05 18.83
N THR A 22 19.54 -42.96 18.59
CA THR A 22 20.10 -42.83 17.24
C THR A 22 20.32 -44.13 16.45
N ASP A 23 19.93 -45.30 16.97
CA ASP A 23 20.21 -46.59 16.31
C ASP A 23 19.00 -47.36 15.77
N GLN A 24 17.76 -46.87 15.89
CA GLN A 24 16.59 -47.61 15.38
C GLN A 24 16.09 -47.20 13.98
N PHE A 25 16.61 -46.12 13.38
CA PHE A 25 16.14 -45.67 12.06
C PHE A 25 16.90 -46.27 10.86
N LYS A 26 17.79 -47.26 11.06
CA LYS A 26 18.68 -47.74 9.99
C LYS A 26 18.55 -49.19 9.52
N ASN A 27 17.74 -50.04 10.12
CA ASN A 27 17.61 -51.44 9.66
C ASN A 27 16.16 -51.92 9.74
N TYR A 28 15.42 -51.84 8.64
CA TYR A 28 14.35 -52.79 8.31
C TYR A 28 14.25 -52.90 6.80
N GLY A 29 15.35 -53.34 6.20
CA GLY A 29 15.33 -54.09 4.96
C GLY A 29 15.75 -55.51 5.33
N ASP A 30 14.84 -56.44 5.09
CA ASP A 30 15.04 -57.89 5.06
C ASP A 30 14.78 -58.71 6.34
N ILE A 31 14.25 -59.90 6.06
CA ILE A 31 14.00 -61.08 6.91
C ILE A 31 12.55 -61.34 7.33
N VAL A 32 12.07 -62.39 6.66
CA VAL A 32 10.83 -63.17 6.66
C VAL A 32 10.65 -63.98 7.96
N ASP A 33 9.37 -64.21 8.29
CA ASP A 33 8.78 -65.44 8.88
C ASP A 33 8.54 -65.55 10.41
N GLY A 34 7.27 -65.69 10.77
CA GLY A 34 6.78 -66.85 11.53
C GLY A 34 6.91 -66.94 13.07
N SER A 35 5.84 -66.54 13.77
CA SER A 35 5.26 -67.16 15.00
C SER A 35 5.77 -66.82 16.43
N PRO A 36 4.90 -66.96 17.46
CA PRO A 36 4.83 -66.08 18.63
C PRO A 36 5.28 -66.71 19.96
N GLY A 37 5.61 -65.88 20.95
CA GLY A 37 5.83 -66.30 22.32
C GLY A 37 5.74 -65.12 23.30
N GLU A 38 4.94 -65.30 24.34
CA GLU A 38 4.48 -64.36 25.37
C GLU A 38 5.58 -63.64 26.15
N GLY A 39 5.21 -62.47 26.71
CA GLY A 39 5.98 -61.80 27.74
C GLY A 39 5.39 -60.43 28.09
N ASP A 40 4.46 -60.42 29.03
CA ASP A 40 3.89 -59.22 29.65
C ASP A 40 4.98 -58.23 30.10
N SER A 41 4.85 -56.99 29.67
CA SER A 41 5.41 -55.85 30.38
C SER A 41 4.47 -54.67 30.19
N GLU A 42 3.51 -54.57 31.12
CA GLU A 42 2.87 -53.32 31.46
C GLU A 42 3.94 -52.34 31.93
N SER A 43 4.37 -51.45 31.04
CA SER A 43 5.11 -50.26 31.45
C SER A 43 4.71 -49.06 30.61
N GLN A 44 3.94 -48.20 31.28
CA GLN A 44 3.78 -46.77 31.04
C GLN A 44 2.99 -46.36 29.79
N SER A 45 1.73 -45.99 30.06
CA SER A 45 0.90 -45.14 29.23
C SER A 45 1.58 -43.77 29.01
N SER A 46 2.50 -43.69 28.05
CA SER A 46 2.83 -42.42 27.44
C SER A 46 1.86 -42.22 26.27
N VAL A 47 0.86 -41.37 26.46
CA VAL A 47 0.03 -40.86 25.36
C VAL A 47 0.86 -39.76 24.67
N GLY A 48 1.99 -40.19 24.10
CA GLY A 48 2.87 -39.37 23.28
C GLY A 48 2.51 -39.49 21.79
N PRO A 49 3.00 -38.58 20.94
CA PRO A 49 2.80 -38.62 19.48
C PRO A 49 3.30 -39.92 18.82
N GLU A 50 4.11 -40.71 19.54
CA GLU A 50 4.72 -41.96 19.11
C GLU A 50 3.69 -43.10 18.89
N ASN A 51 2.50 -42.99 19.49
CA ASN A 51 1.40 -43.95 19.35
C ASN A 51 0.30 -43.51 18.36
N TRP A 52 0.52 -42.41 17.63
CA TRP A 52 -0.48 -41.95 16.66
C TRP A 52 -0.41 -42.81 15.40
N PRO A 53 -1.55 -43.28 14.85
CA PRO A 53 -1.55 -43.97 13.57
C PRO A 53 -0.82 -43.12 12.53
N PHE A 54 0.07 -43.73 11.75
CA PHE A 54 0.85 -43.04 10.70
C PHE A 54 -0.02 -42.14 9.79
N GLN A 55 -1.27 -42.53 9.60
CA GLN A 55 -2.28 -41.78 8.86
C GLN A 55 -2.57 -40.40 9.48
N VAL A 56 -2.60 -40.29 10.82
CA VAL A 56 -2.83 -39.02 11.54
C VAL A 56 -1.59 -38.12 11.46
N LEU A 57 -0.38 -38.69 11.58
CA LEU A 57 0.88 -37.96 11.43
C LEU A 57 1.14 -37.50 9.99
N ASN A 58 0.62 -38.22 8.99
CA ASN A 58 0.66 -37.81 7.59
C ASN A 58 -0.42 -36.76 7.24
N GLN A 59 -1.47 -36.65 8.05
CA GLN A 59 -2.53 -35.63 7.88
C GLN A 59 -2.22 -34.30 8.58
N GLN A 60 -1.19 -34.26 9.44
CA GLN A 60 -0.67 -33.04 10.03
C GLN A 60 -0.06 -32.15 8.93
N PRO A 61 -0.57 -30.92 8.72
CA PRO A 61 -0.02 -30.04 7.70
C PRO A 61 1.42 -29.66 8.07
N ARG A 62 2.38 -30.11 7.25
CA ARG A 62 3.82 -29.87 7.45
C ARG A 62 4.31 -28.58 6.79
N GLN A 63 3.49 -28.03 5.91
CA GLN A 63 3.77 -26.80 5.17
C GLN A 63 2.76 -25.74 5.59
N LEU A 64 3.26 -24.52 5.82
CA LEU A 64 2.44 -23.37 6.19
C LEU A 64 1.27 -23.19 5.22
N SER A 65 1.51 -23.31 3.91
CA SER A 65 0.48 -23.26 2.87
C SER A 65 -0.67 -24.26 3.09
N ALA A 66 -0.36 -25.51 3.45
CA ALA A 66 -1.36 -26.54 3.73
C ALA A 66 -2.13 -26.29 5.03
N LEU A 67 -1.49 -25.64 6.02
CA LEU A 67 -2.13 -25.24 7.27
C LEU A 67 -3.08 -24.05 7.05
N LEU A 68 -2.66 -23.07 6.27
CA LEU A 68 -3.49 -21.93 5.88
C LEU A 68 -4.68 -22.38 5.04
N GLN A 69 -4.49 -23.29 4.08
CA GLN A 69 -5.59 -23.85 3.27
C GLN A 69 -6.67 -24.55 4.12
N LYS A 70 -6.30 -25.23 5.21
CA LYS A 70 -7.26 -25.82 6.16
C LYS A 70 -7.96 -24.79 7.04
N LEU A 71 -7.32 -23.63 7.31
CA LEU A 71 -7.95 -22.53 8.04
C LEU A 71 -8.93 -21.74 7.16
N HIS A 72 -8.65 -21.62 5.85
CA HIS A 72 -9.53 -20.94 4.90
C HIS A 72 -10.92 -21.56 4.80
N SER A 73 -11.11 -22.84 5.15
CA SER A 73 -12.43 -23.48 5.14
C SER A 73 -13.33 -23.11 6.34
N GLY A 74 -12.84 -22.32 7.31
CA GLY A 74 -13.57 -22.03 8.55
C GLY A 74 -13.70 -20.56 8.95
N TYR A 75 -12.96 -19.63 8.32
CA TYR A 75 -12.97 -18.21 8.69
C TYR A 75 -13.50 -17.33 7.55
N THR A 76 -14.54 -16.55 7.87
CA THR A 76 -15.03 -15.46 7.03
C THR A 76 -14.03 -14.30 7.08
N TYR A 77 -13.34 -14.19 5.96
CA TYR A 77 -12.57 -13.08 5.36
C TYR A 77 -12.73 -11.72 6.05
N ASP A 78 -11.59 -11.16 6.49
CA ASP A 78 -11.28 -9.73 6.35
C ASP A 78 -9.81 -9.43 6.75
N THR A 79 -9.31 -9.98 7.87
CA THR A 79 -7.92 -9.73 8.34
C THR A 79 -7.02 -10.95 8.22
N GLY A 80 -7.55 -12.14 8.55
CA GLY A 80 -6.78 -13.39 8.52
C GLY A 80 -6.22 -13.72 7.13
N PHE A 81 -6.95 -13.40 6.06
CA PHE A 81 -6.47 -13.67 4.69
C PHE A 81 -5.22 -12.85 4.34
N VAL A 82 -5.15 -11.61 4.81
CA VAL A 82 -3.97 -10.74 4.60
C VAL A 82 -2.77 -11.27 5.38
N ASP A 83 -2.97 -11.59 6.66
CA ASP A 83 -1.93 -12.16 7.51
C ASP A 83 -1.38 -13.47 6.91
N MET A 84 -2.28 -14.32 6.41
CA MET A 84 -1.92 -15.58 5.75
C MET A 84 -1.07 -15.35 4.49
N ASN A 85 -1.43 -14.40 3.63
CA ASN A 85 -0.65 -14.07 2.43
C ASN A 85 0.70 -13.42 2.78
N LEU A 86 0.75 -12.57 3.81
CA LEU A 86 1.99 -12.01 4.32
C LEU A 86 2.92 -13.10 4.86
N MET A 87 2.39 -14.09 5.58
CA MET A 87 3.16 -15.22 6.12
C MET A 87 3.70 -16.16 5.04
N VAL A 88 3.00 -16.30 3.90
CA VAL A 88 3.50 -17.04 2.72
C VAL A 88 4.67 -16.31 2.06
N GLY A 89 4.75 -14.99 2.21
CA GLY A 89 5.86 -14.18 1.68
C GLY A 89 5.79 -13.92 0.17
N ASP A 90 4.69 -14.28 -0.50
CA ASP A 90 4.45 -13.93 -1.91
C ASP A 90 3.93 -12.50 -2.01
N ILE A 91 4.84 -11.54 -1.82
CA ILE A 91 4.53 -10.11 -1.88
C ILE A 91 4.01 -9.67 -3.26
N PRO A 92 4.54 -10.15 -4.42
CA PRO A 92 3.98 -9.84 -5.72
C PRO A 92 2.49 -10.21 -5.87
N HIS A 93 2.09 -11.37 -5.34
CA HIS A 93 0.68 -11.79 -5.34
C HIS A 93 -0.17 -10.96 -4.37
N LEU A 94 0.37 -10.66 -3.18
CA LEU A 94 -0.30 -9.81 -2.20
C LEU A 94 -0.65 -8.42 -2.77
N VAL A 95 0.26 -7.82 -3.54
CA VAL A 95 0.02 -6.52 -4.18
C VAL A 95 -1.09 -6.59 -5.24
N ASP A 96 -1.16 -7.66 -6.03
CA ASP A 96 -2.28 -7.88 -6.98
C ASP A 96 -3.60 -8.04 -6.25
N LEU A 97 -3.58 -8.81 -5.16
CA LEU A 97 -4.75 -9.05 -4.34
C LEU A 97 -5.29 -7.74 -3.74
N LEU A 98 -4.41 -6.94 -3.15
CA LEU A 98 -4.76 -5.61 -2.62
C LEU A 98 -5.38 -4.73 -3.71
N TRP A 99 -4.75 -4.69 -4.88
CA TRP A 99 -5.30 -3.94 -6.02
C TRP A 99 -6.68 -4.46 -6.43
N SER A 100 -6.86 -5.78 -6.45
CA SER A 100 -8.13 -6.39 -6.82
C SER A 100 -9.27 -6.01 -5.86
N TRP A 101 -8.97 -5.77 -4.58
CA TRP A 101 -9.93 -5.33 -3.58
C TRP A 101 -10.23 -3.84 -3.67
N ILE A 102 -9.22 -3.03 -3.97
CA ILE A 102 -9.31 -1.57 -3.95
C ILE A 102 -9.84 -1.01 -5.27
N SER A 103 -9.48 -1.64 -6.40
CA SER A 103 -9.85 -1.19 -7.74
C SER A 103 -11.36 -1.02 -7.89
N PRO A 104 -11.84 0.08 -8.51
CA PRO A 104 -13.21 0.16 -8.98
C PRO A 104 -13.48 -1.03 -9.91
N SER A 105 -14.60 -1.73 -9.70
CA SER A 105 -15.07 -2.80 -10.58
C SER A 105 -16.29 -2.31 -11.34
N GLU A 106 -16.37 -2.58 -12.66
CA GLU A 106 -17.62 -2.41 -13.41
C GLU A 106 -18.51 -3.67 -13.33
N ASP A 107 -17.97 -4.80 -12.90
CA ASP A 107 -18.68 -6.08 -12.76
C ASP A 107 -18.95 -6.37 -11.28
N ASP A 108 -20.20 -6.12 -10.87
CA ASP A 108 -20.73 -6.25 -9.51
C ASP A 108 -21.10 -7.71 -9.12
N GLN A 109 -20.49 -8.72 -9.73
CA GLN A 109 -20.85 -10.11 -9.43
C GLN A 109 -20.31 -10.62 -8.07
N ASN A 110 -19.37 -9.90 -7.45
CA ASN A 110 -18.83 -10.25 -6.13
C ASN A 110 -19.21 -9.20 -5.07
N VAL A 111 -20.40 -9.36 -4.49
CA VAL A 111 -20.95 -8.56 -3.38
C VAL A 111 -20.05 -8.53 -2.13
N PHE A 112 -19.11 -9.48 -2.02
CA PHE A 112 -18.22 -9.66 -0.86
C PHE A 112 -16.85 -9.01 -1.01
N ARG A 113 -16.57 -8.32 -2.13
CA ARG A 113 -15.30 -7.61 -2.28
C ARG A 113 -15.47 -6.20 -1.72
N PRO A 114 -14.57 -5.73 -0.84
CA PRO A 114 -14.66 -4.39 -0.25
C PRO A 114 -14.20 -3.33 -1.28
N HIS A 115 -14.91 -3.23 -2.39
CA HIS A 115 -14.65 -2.29 -3.47
C HIS A 115 -14.72 -0.87 -2.96
N GLY A 116 -13.60 -0.16 -3.03
CA GLY A 116 -13.51 1.22 -2.56
C GLY A 116 -13.75 1.39 -1.06
N ASP A 117 -13.69 0.32 -0.25
CA ASP A 117 -13.82 0.45 1.20
C ASP A 117 -12.69 1.33 1.75
N PRO A 118 -13.01 2.41 2.48
CA PRO A 118 -12.01 3.31 3.04
C PRO A 118 -10.94 2.65 3.89
N GLN A 119 -11.27 1.59 4.65
CA GLN A 119 -10.29 0.91 5.49
C GLN A 119 -9.33 0.07 4.65
N MET A 120 -9.84 -0.62 3.62
CA MET A 120 -9.01 -1.37 2.69
C MET A 120 -8.09 -0.46 1.85
N ILE A 121 -8.59 0.69 1.38
CA ILE A 121 -7.76 1.68 0.68
C ILE A 121 -6.64 2.17 1.61
N ARG A 122 -7.00 2.55 2.85
CA ARG A 122 -6.03 3.01 3.85
C ARG A 122 -4.99 1.93 4.14
N PHE A 123 -5.43 0.72 4.43
CA PHE A 123 -4.57 -0.42 4.73
C PHE A 123 -3.60 -0.69 3.57
N GLY A 124 -4.12 -0.79 2.34
CA GLY A 124 -3.31 -1.00 1.15
C GLY A 124 -2.26 0.09 0.95
N ALA A 125 -2.63 1.37 1.13
CA ALA A 125 -1.68 2.47 0.99
C ALA A 125 -0.55 2.39 2.02
N HIS A 126 -0.87 2.15 3.29
CA HIS A 126 0.16 2.04 4.34
C HIS A 126 1.05 0.81 4.12
N LEU A 127 0.47 -0.34 3.76
CA LEU A 127 1.23 -1.55 3.49
C LEU A 127 2.18 -1.37 2.31
N VAL A 128 1.74 -0.76 1.20
CA VAL A 128 2.60 -0.42 0.07
C VAL A 128 3.78 0.45 0.50
N LEU A 129 3.55 1.48 1.32
CA LEU A 129 4.62 2.35 1.81
C LEU A 129 5.63 1.59 2.67
N VAL A 130 5.16 0.72 3.56
CA VAL A 130 6.02 -0.14 4.39
C VAL A 130 6.83 -1.10 3.51
N LEU A 131 6.20 -1.74 2.52
CA LEU A 131 6.89 -2.66 1.60
C LEU A 131 7.95 -1.94 0.77
N ARG A 132 7.66 -0.73 0.26
CA ARG A 132 8.65 0.12 -0.44
C ARG A 132 9.84 0.44 0.44
N TYR A 133 9.59 0.75 1.72
CA TYR A 133 10.65 1.06 2.68
C TYR A 133 11.52 -0.16 3.02
N LEU A 134 10.89 -1.27 3.42
CA LEU A 134 11.60 -2.47 3.85
C LEU A 134 12.36 -3.17 2.72
N LEU A 135 11.83 -3.10 1.50
CA LEU A 135 12.37 -3.85 0.36
C LEU A 135 13.14 -2.97 -0.63
N ALA A 136 13.39 -1.69 -0.31
CA ALA A 136 14.01 -0.72 -1.22
C ALA A 136 15.24 -1.25 -1.96
N ASP A 137 16.11 -1.97 -1.25
CA ASP A 137 17.39 -2.50 -1.76
C ASP A 137 17.33 -3.99 -2.17
N GLN A 138 16.24 -4.70 -1.85
CA GLN A 138 16.14 -6.16 -1.98
C GLN A 138 15.24 -6.62 -3.14
N MET A 139 14.50 -5.70 -3.78
CA MET A 139 13.58 -6.05 -4.86
C MET A 139 14.31 -6.31 -6.18
N LYS A 140 14.03 -7.46 -6.80
CA LYS A 140 14.30 -7.67 -8.24
C LYS A 140 13.59 -6.59 -9.05
N ASP A 141 14.20 -6.14 -10.14
CA ASP A 141 13.69 -5.02 -10.94
C ASP A 141 12.23 -5.17 -11.36
N SER A 142 11.83 -6.37 -11.82
CA SER A 142 10.44 -6.63 -12.23
C SER A 142 9.41 -6.51 -11.10
N PHE A 143 9.80 -6.88 -9.88
CA PHE A 143 8.93 -6.76 -8.72
C PHE A 143 8.89 -5.31 -8.20
N LYS A 144 10.04 -4.63 -8.22
CA LYS A 144 10.13 -3.20 -7.91
C LYS A 144 9.21 -2.38 -8.81
N GLU A 145 9.27 -2.60 -10.12
CA GLU A 145 8.40 -1.94 -11.10
C GLU A 145 6.91 -2.17 -10.78
N LYS A 146 6.54 -3.40 -10.41
CA LYS A 146 5.16 -3.74 -10.06
C LYS A 146 4.68 -3.03 -8.79
N ILE A 147 5.48 -3.04 -7.72
CA ILE A 147 5.16 -2.32 -6.48
C ILE A 147 5.09 -0.81 -6.71
N MET A 148 5.93 -0.28 -7.60
CA MET A 148 5.87 1.14 -7.97
C MET A 148 4.59 1.44 -8.75
N ALA A 149 4.28 0.66 -9.79
CA ALA A 149 3.10 0.87 -10.64
C ALA A 149 1.78 0.71 -9.88
N ILE A 150 1.54 -0.44 -9.25
CA ILE A 150 0.30 -0.72 -8.51
C ILE A 150 0.25 0.11 -7.23
N GLY A 151 1.37 0.23 -6.53
CA GLY A 151 1.44 1.00 -5.31
C GLY A 151 1.13 2.48 -5.54
N ASP A 152 1.56 3.06 -6.66
CA ASP A 152 1.24 4.45 -6.98
C ASP A 152 -0.26 4.64 -7.20
N LEU A 153 -0.95 3.66 -7.79
CA LEU A 153 -2.40 3.71 -7.94
C LEU A 153 -3.11 3.67 -6.58
N ILE A 154 -2.70 2.75 -5.70
CA ILE A 154 -3.29 2.61 -4.35
C ILE A 154 -3.07 3.88 -3.52
N VAL A 155 -1.83 4.38 -3.49
CA VAL A 155 -1.48 5.60 -2.74
C VAL A 155 -2.20 6.82 -3.32
N HIS A 156 -2.30 6.93 -4.65
CA HIS A 156 -3.07 7.98 -5.32
C HIS A 156 -4.56 7.94 -4.92
N MET A 157 -5.18 6.75 -4.94
CA MET A 157 -6.57 6.58 -4.51
C MET A 157 -6.77 7.01 -3.06
N TYR A 158 -5.83 6.66 -2.17
CA TYR A 158 -5.94 7.08 -0.78
C TYR A 158 -5.75 8.59 -0.59
N ALA A 159 -4.83 9.22 -1.31
CA ALA A 159 -4.66 10.67 -1.30
C ALA A 159 -5.93 11.39 -1.80
N MET A 160 -6.55 10.90 -2.87
CA MET A 160 -7.84 11.40 -3.36
C MET A 160 -8.98 11.16 -2.37
N PHE A 161 -8.97 10.03 -1.67
CA PHE A 161 -9.94 9.75 -0.60
C PHE A 161 -9.80 10.77 0.54
N LEU A 162 -8.58 11.02 1.05
CA LEU A 162 -8.31 12.03 2.08
C LEU A 162 -8.79 13.42 1.63
N PHE A 163 -8.48 13.81 0.40
CA PHE A 163 -8.93 15.06 -0.20
C PHE A 163 -10.47 15.15 -0.28
N SER A 164 -11.16 14.06 -0.62
CA SER A 164 -12.63 14.01 -0.63
C SER A 164 -13.25 14.17 0.77
N LYS A 165 -12.52 13.77 1.82
CA LYS A 165 -12.90 13.89 3.23
C LYS A 165 -12.47 15.21 3.86
N GLN A 166 -11.97 16.17 3.08
CA GLN A 166 -11.50 17.49 3.56
C GLN A 166 -10.32 17.38 4.54
N HIS A 167 -9.49 16.35 4.36
CA HIS A 167 -8.21 16.18 5.03
C HIS A 167 -7.06 16.62 4.12
N GLU A 168 -7.19 17.82 3.54
CA GLU A 168 -6.18 18.36 2.62
C GLU A 168 -4.80 18.44 3.26
N GLU A 169 -4.71 18.63 4.57
CA GLU A 169 -3.45 18.68 5.32
C GLU A 169 -2.64 17.36 5.32
N LEU A 170 -3.29 16.21 5.09
CA LEU A 170 -2.63 14.90 5.12
C LEU A 170 -2.20 14.40 3.74
N VAL A 171 -2.70 15.03 2.68
CA VAL A 171 -2.49 14.57 1.29
C VAL A 171 -1.01 14.49 0.94
N GLY A 172 -0.22 15.44 1.43
CA GLY A 172 1.20 15.62 1.10
C GLY A 172 2.05 14.43 1.46
N ILE A 173 1.77 13.81 2.61
CA ILE A 173 2.44 12.61 3.11
C ILE A 173 2.39 11.48 2.08
N TYR A 174 1.26 11.35 1.37
CA TYR A 174 1.01 10.28 0.41
C TYR A 174 1.38 10.70 -1.01
N ALA A 175 1.00 11.91 -1.43
CA ALA A 175 1.30 12.42 -2.76
C ALA A 175 2.81 12.50 -3.03
N SER A 176 3.63 12.85 -2.02
CA SER A 176 5.09 12.91 -2.14
C SER A 176 5.76 11.54 -2.35
N GLN A 177 5.02 10.44 -2.18
CA GLN A 177 5.51 9.06 -2.36
C GLN A 177 5.25 8.54 -3.78
N LEU A 178 4.49 9.29 -4.58
CA LEU A 178 4.20 8.96 -5.97
C LEU A 178 5.38 9.32 -6.88
N ALA A 179 5.45 8.69 -8.05
CA ALA A 179 6.36 9.12 -9.10
C ALA A 179 6.16 10.61 -9.45
N ARG A 180 7.24 11.32 -9.80
CA ARG A 180 7.28 12.77 -10.12
C ARG A 180 6.06 13.27 -10.89
N HIS A 181 5.77 12.68 -12.05
CA HIS A 181 4.65 13.09 -12.90
C HIS A 181 3.29 12.94 -12.19
N ARG A 182 3.03 11.80 -11.53
CA ARG A 182 1.77 11.56 -10.80
C ARG A 182 1.59 12.48 -9.62
N CYS A 183 2.67 12.77 -8.88
CA CYS A 183 2.66 13.72 -7.78
C CYS A 183 2.25 15.11 -8.26
N ILE A 184 2.89 15.60 -9.33
CA ILE A 184 2.60 16.92 -9.91
C ILE A 184 1.15 16.96 -10.39
N ASP A 185 0.74 15.99 -11.20
CA ASP A 185 -0.62 15.93 -11.77
C ASP A 185 -1.69 15.91 -10.67
N LEU A 186 -1.45 15.17 -9.58
CA LEU A 186 -2.38 15.06 -8.46
C LEU A 186 -2.58 16.40 -7.74
N PHE A 187 -1.49 17.10 -7.41
CA PHE A 187 -1.59 18.40 -6.75
C PHE A 187 -2.23 19.44 -7.67
N VAL A 188 -1.83 19.49 -8.94
CA VAL A 188 -2.45 20.39 -9.93
C VAL A 188 -3.95 20.13 -10.00
N HIS A 189 -4.37 18.86 -10.10
CA HIS A 189 -5.79 18.50 -10.12
C HIS A 189 -6.53 18.95 -8.86
N MET A 190 -5.98 18.70 -7.67
CA MET A 190 -6.60 19.11 -6.39
C MET A 190 -6.71 20.64 -6.25
N MET A 191 -5.67 21.38 -6.67
CA MET A 191 -5.67 22.84 -6.66
C MET A 191 -6.70 23.41 -7.64
N GLU A 192 -6.86 22.81 -8.82
CA GLU A 192 -7.93 23.17 -9.76
C GLU A 192 -9.33 22.92 -9.20
N LEU A 193 -9.56 21.75 -8.58
CA LEU A 193 -10.83 21.43 -7.94
C LEU A 193 -11.18 22.39 -6.79
N ARG A 194 -10.17 22.99 -6.16
CA ARG A 194 -10.33 23.93 -5.02
C ARG A 194 -10.09 25.37 -5.41
N LEU A 195 -10.09 25.69 -6.70
CA LEU A 195 -9.89 27.06 -7.19
C LEU A 195 -10.93 28.03 -6.61
N ASN A 196 -12.19 27.60 -6.46
CA ASN A 196 -13.28 28.40 -5.88
C ASN A 196 -13.47 28.20 -4.36
N ALA A 197 -12.62 27.41 -3.71
CA ALA A 197 -12.75 27.14 -2.27
C ALA A 197 -12.28 28.34 -1.42
N SER A 198 -12.58 28.30 -0.12
CA SER A 198 -12.12 29.32 0.82
C SER A 198 -10.59 29.38 0.90
N LEU A 199 -10.03 30.55 1.25
CA LEU A 199 -8.58 30.72 1.43
C LEU A 199 -8.00 29.74 2.45
N HIS A 200 -8.77 29.37 3.48
CA HIS A 200 -8.33 28.40 4.49
C HIS A 200 -8.10 26.99 3.89
N VAL A 201 -9.03 26.52 3.04
CA VAL A 201 -8.87 25.20 2.37
C VAL A 201 -7.71 25.23 1.38
N LYS A 202 -7.59 26.31 0.61
CA LYS A 202 -6.44 26.51 -0.29
C LYS A 202 -5.12 26.50 0.49
N HIS A 203 -5.06 27.19 1.62
CA HIS A 203 -3.87 27.24 2.46
C HIS A 203 -3.47 25.84 2.97
N LYS A 204 -4.43 24.98 3.34
CA LYS A 204 -4.13 23.58 3.72
C LYS A 204 -3.45 22.80 2.59
N ILE A 205 -3.94 22.92 1.35
CA ILE A 205 -3.34 22.24 0.18
C ILE A 205 -1.95 22.79 -0.09
N PHE A 206 -1.79 24.11 -0.02
CA PHE A 206 -0.49 24.77 -0.17
C PHE A 206 0.52 24.26 0.87
N LEU A 207 0.16 24.24 2.15
CA LEU A 207 1.01 23.71 3.22
C LEU A 207 1.35 22.25 2.98
N SER A 208 0.34 21.45 2.67
CA SER A 208 0.49 20.03 2.38
C SER A 208 1.44 19.76 1.20
N ALA A 209 1.56 20.66 0.22
CA ALA A 209 2.52 20.49 -0.87
C ALA A 209 3.92 20.96 -0.46
N ILE A 210 4.03 22.16 0.14
CA ILE A 210 5.32 22.81 0.40
C ILE A 210 6.09 22.19 1.57
N GLU A 211 5.41 21.51 2.50
CA GLU A 211 6.06 20.83 3.63
C GLU A 211 6.65 19.46 3.23
N TYR A 212 6.09 18.80 2.22
CA TYR A 212 6.46 17.43 1.84
C TYR A 212 7.21 17.33 0.51
N LEU A 213 7.24 18.41 -0.28
CA LEU A 213 7.96 18.46 -1.55
C LEU A 213 9.10 19.48 -1.49
N PRO A 214 10.25 19.18 -2.12
CA PRO A 214 11.28 20.19 -2.31
C PRO A 214 10.73 21.33 -3.18
N PHE A 215 11.18 22.55 -2.90
CA PHE A 215 10.75 23.69 -3.70
C PHE A 215 11.28 23.60 -5.14
N SER A 216 12.59 23.45 -5.31
CA SER A 216 13.26 23.38 -6.61
C SER A 216 13.82 21.98 -6.87
N PRO A 217 14.02 21.58 -8.14
CA PRO A 217 14.53 20.26 -8.50
C PRO A 217 15.94 20.05 -7.92
N GLY A 218 16.13 18.91 -7.27
CA GLY A 218 17.43 18.48 -6.74
C GLY A 218 17.71 17.02 -7.10
N ASP A 219 16.74 16.14 -6.83
CA ASP A 219 16.71 14.76 -7.31
C ASP A 219 15.66 14.65 -8.42
N ASP A 220 16.05 14.14 -9.59
CA ASP A 220 15.16 14.00 -10.76
C ASP A 220 13.99 13.03 -10.53
N SER A 221 14.07 12.21 -9.47
CA SER A 221 13.07 11.19 -9.15
C SER A 221 11.78 11.73 -8.53
N LYS A 222 11.81 12.92 -7.91
CA LYS A 222 10.68 13.50 -7.15
C LYS A 222 10.10 14.74 -7.83
N GLY A 223 8.79 14.92 -7.68
CA GLY A 223 8.10 16.14 -8.08
C GLY A 223 8.44 17.31 -7.15
N THR A 224 8.38 18.51 -7.70
CA THR A 224 8.70 19.73 -6.96
C THR A 224 7.52 20.68 -6.88
N PHE A 225 7.51 21.51 -5.84
CA PHE A 225 6.48 22.54 -5.69
C PHE A 225 6.53 23.57 -6.84
N GLU A 226 7.74 23.88 -7.31
CA GLU A 226 7.97 24.76 -8.44
C GLU A 226 7.28 24.27 -9.72
N GLU A 227 7.40 22.99 -10.05
CA GLU A 227 6.71 22.39 -11.21
C GLU A 227 5.19 22.40 -11.06
N ILE A 228 4.67 22.09 -9.87
CA ILE A 228 3.22 22.17 -9.60
C ILE A 228 2.70 23.57 -9.89
N MET A 229 3.39 24.59 -9.37
CA MET A 229 3.00 25.98 -9.60
C MET A 229 3.09 26.34 -11.08
N ASP A 230 4.18 26.00 -11.75
CA ASP A 230 4.34 26.30 -13.17
C ASP A 230 3.24 25.61 -14.01
N SER A 231 2.83 24.39 -13.67
CA SER A 231 1.70 23.68 -14.29
C SER A 231 0.35 24.36 -13.99
N VAL A 232 0.04 24.71 -12.73
CA VAL A 232 -1.21 25.40 -12.37
C VAL A 232 -1.34 26.74 -13.10
N LEU A 233 -0.26 27.51 -13.13
CA LEU A 233 -0.21 28.81 -13.80
C LEU A 233 -0.34 28.66 -15.32
N SER A 234 0.35 27.70 -15.92
CA SER A 234 0.23 27.41 -17.36
C SER A 234 -1.19 27.00 -17.73
N ARG A 235 -1.81 26.09 -16.99
CA ARG A 235 -3.19 25.62 -17.22
C ARG A 235 -4.23 26.71 -16.98
N SER A 236 -3.95 27.69 -16.11
CA SER A 236 -4.82 28.87 -15.95
C SER A 236 -4.85 29.79 -17.18
N ARG A 237 -3.85 29.68 -18.07
CA ARG A 237 -3.76 30.43 -19.32
C ARG A 237 -4.39 29.67 -20.48
N GLU A 238 -4.55 28.35 -20.35
CA GLU A 238 -5.16 27.52 -21.37
C GLU A 238 -6.63 27.89 -21.55
N ILE A 239 -6.99 28.19 -22.80
CA ILE A 239 -8.38 28.31 -23.19
C ILE A 239 -8.92 26.90 -23.33
N LYS A 240 -9.71 26.43 -22.35
CA LYS A 240 -10.44 25.17 -22.49
C LYS A 240 -11.42 25.32 -23.65
N LEU A 241 -11.04 24.81 -24.83
CA LEU A 241 -11.93 24.54 -25.97
C LEU A 241 -12.84 23.36 -25.60
N GLY A 242 -13.66 23.53 -24.56
CA GLY A 242 -14.74 22.60 -24.25
C GLY A 242 -15.82 22.73 -25.33
N LYS A 243 -16.51 21.63 -25.61
CA LYS A 243 -17.72 21.53 -26.45
C LYS A 243 -18.77 22.57 -26.04
N TYR A 244 -18.61 23.82 -26.47
CA TYR A 244 -19.54 24.90 -26.23
C TYR A 244 -19.78 25.61 -27.55
N ASP A 245 -21.05 25.90 -27.78
CA ASP A 245 -21.58 26.44 -29.02
C ASP A 245 -20.73 27.60 -29.54
N LYS A 246 -20.65 27.69 -30.87
CA LYS A 246 -20.06 28.81 -31.62
C LYS A 246 -20.70 30.18 -31.30
N SER A 247 -21.54 30.28 -30.27
CA SER A 247 -22.29 31.45 -29.82
C SER A 247 -21.77 32.06 -28.50
N SER A 248 -20.78 31.46 -27.83
CA SER A 248 -20.16 32.07 -26.64
C SER A 248 -19.47 33.39 -27.00
N ASP A 249 -19.89 34.48 -26.35
CA ASP A 249 -19.28 35.80 -26.49
C ASP A 249 -17.79 35.75 -26.10
N VAL A 250 -16.93 36.19 -27.03
CA VAL A 250 -15.47 36.25 -26.87
C VAL A 250 -15.08 37.10 -25.66
N ALA A 251 -15.86 38.14 -25.34
CA ALA A 251 -15.63 38.97 -24.16
C ALA A 251 -15.83 38.20 -22.86
N GLU A 252 -16.86 37.35 -22.79
CA GLU A 252 -17.15 36.53 -21.61
C GLU A 252 -16.09 35.45 -21.40
N GLN A 253 -15.57 34.89 -22.48
CA GLN A 253 -14.46 33.94 -22.44
C GLN A 253 -13.17 34.59 -21.90
N HIS A 254 -12.85 35.81 -22.35
CA HIS A 254 -11.72 36.58 -21.80
C HIS A 254 -11.93 36.94 -20.33
N ARG A 255 -13.15 37.25 -19.91
CA ARG A 255 -13.49 37.53 -18.51
C ARG A 255 -13.26 36.30 -17.62
N LEU A 256 -13.76 35.13 -18.03
CA LEU A 256 -13.58 33.88 -17.30
C LEU A 256 -12.11 33.45 -17.23
N GLN A 257 -11.36 33.60 -18.33
CA GLN A 257 -9.93 33.33 -18.35
C GLN A 257 -9.16 34.29 -17.41
N SER A 258 -9.49 35.58 -17.43
CA SER A 258 -8.87 36.57 -16.54
C SER A 258 -9.16 36.26 -15.07
N LEU A 259 -10.39 35.80 -14.76
CA LEU A 259 -10.76 35.35 -13.43
C LEU A 259 -9.94 34.11 -13.02
N GLN A 260 -9.81 33.10 -13.88
CA GLN A 260 -9.00 31.91 -13.60
C GLN A 260 -7.53 32.25 -13.34
N LYS A 261 -6.93 33.12 -14.17
CA LYS A 261 -5.57 33.63 -13.96
C LYS A 261 -5.42 34.32 -12.61
N ALA A 262 -6.35 35.23 -12.27
CA ALA A 262 -6.32 35.95 -11.00
C ALA A 262 -6.46 35.00 -9.79
N MET A 263 -7.29 33.97 -9.90
CA MET A 263 -7.46 32.96 -8.86
C MET A 263 -6.25 32.04 -8.72
N ALA A 264 -5.57 31.70 -9.82
CA ALA A 264 -4.36 30.91 -9.80
C ALA A 264 -3.19 31.65 -9.12
N ILE A 265 -3.09 32.97 -9.28
CA ILE A 265 -2.07 33.80 -8.60
C ILE A 265 -2.21 33.71 -7.07
N GLN A 266 -3.42 33.48 -6.53
CA GLN A 266 -3.63 33.39 -5.08
C GLN A 266 -2.76 32.29 -4.43
N TRP A 267 -2.45 31.21 -5.15
CA TRP A 267 -1.59 30.14 -4.67
C TRP A 267 -0.14 30.61 -4.41
N LEU A 268 0.33 31.62 -5.14
CA LEU A 268 1.66 32.21 -4.98
C LEU A 268 1.73 33.25 -3.84
N CYS A 269 0.58 33.70 -3.34
CA CYS A 269 0.50 34.73 -2.30
C CYS A 269 0.55 34.15 -0.88
N PHE A 270 0.52 32.82 -0.74
CA PHE A 270 0.65 32.20 0.57
C PHE A 270 2.08 32.32 1.11
N THR A 271 2.19 32.56 2.41
CA THR A 271 3.48 32.61 3.10
C THR A 271 3.90 31.19 3.45
N PRO A 272 5.06 30.71 2.98
CA PRO A 272 5.61 29.43 3.39
C PRO A 272 5.80 29.37 4.91
N PRO A 273 5.55 28.22 5.55
CA PRO A 273 5.75 28.07 6.98
C PRO A 273 7.24 28.18 7.31
N SER A 274 7.60 28.76 8.47
CA SER A 274 9.01 28.95 8.85
C SER A 274 9.77 27.65 9.13
N THR A 275 9.06 26.52 9.17
CA THR A 275 9.59 25.17 9.40
C THR A 275 10.31 24.59 8.18
N ILE A 276 10.02 25.07 6.97
CA ILE A 276 10.67 24.56 5.76
C ILE A 276 12.07 25.14 5.60
N THR A 277 12.95 24.35 4.98
CA THR A 277 14.29 24.79 4.60
C THR A 277 14.20 25.97 3.64
N ASP A 278 15.04 26.98 3.88
CA ASP A 278 15.13 28.19 3.04
C ASP A 278 13.80 28.95 2.85
N ALA A 279 12.90 28.94 3.83
CA ALA A 279 11.57 29.58 3.76
C ALA A 279 11.61 31.03 3.23
N LYS A 280 12.64 31.81 3.59
CA LYS A 280 12.84 33.18 3.07
C LYS A 280 13.12 33.19 1.56
N ALA A 281 14.01 32.32 1.08
CA ALA A 281 14.32 32.23 -0.34
C ALA A 281 13.11 31.73 -1.15
N VAL A 282 12.38 30.75 -0.61
CA VAL A 282 11.13 30.25 -1.19
C VAL A 282 10.08 31.37 -1.31
N SER A 283 9.90 32.16 -0.24
CA SER A 283 8.98 33.31 -0.26
C SER A 283 9.32 34.32 -1.35
N VAL A 284 10.60 34.63 -1.53
CA VAL A 284 11.07 35.53 -2.60
C VAL A 284 10.79 34.93 -3.99
N LYS A 285 11.04 33.63 -4.19
CA LYS A 285 10.75 32.95 -5.46
C LYS A 285 9.25 32.96 -5.79
N LEU A 286 8.37 32.74 -4.81
CA LEU A 286 6.93 32.83 -4.99
C LEU A 286 6.46 34.24 -5.37
N LEU A 287 6.97 35.25 -4.66
CA LEU A 287 6.67 36.65 -4.96
C LEU A 287 7.12 37.04 -6.38
N LEU A 288 8.34 36.64 -6.78
CA LEU A 288 8.85 36.90 -8.12
C LEU A 288 7.95 36.26 -9.19
N ARG A 289 7.51 35.02 -8.99
CA ARG A 289 6.55 34.35 -9.88
C ARG A 289 5.22 35.09 -9.97
N ALA A 290 4.70 35.56 -8.83
CA ALA A 290 3.44 36.30 -8.79
C ALA A 290 3.51 37.61 -9.60
N LEU A 291 4.67 38.27 -9.58
CA LEU A 291 4.93 39.48 -10.38
C LEU A 291 5.05 39.19 -11.88
N ILE A 292 5.69 38.08 -12.25
CA ILE A 292 5.85 37.65 -13.66
C ILE A 292 4.53 37.13 -14.26
N HIS A 293 3.65 36.55 -13.43
CA HIS A 293 2.38 35.99 -13.88
C HIS A 293 1.28 37.05 -14.19
N ARG A 294 1.57 38.34 -14.04
CA ARG A 294 0.64 39.43 -14.39
C ARG A 294 0.27 39.45 -15.86
#